data_AF-A0A968J955-F1
#
_entry.id   AF-A0A968J955-F1
#
_cell.length_a   1.000
_cell.length_b   1.000
_cell.length_c   1.000
_cell.angle_alpha   90.00
_cell.angle_beta   90.00
_cell.angle_gamma   90.00
#
_symmetry.space_group_name_H-M   'P 1'
#
loop_
_entity.id
_entity.type
_entity.pdbx_description
1 polymer ?
#
loop_
_entity_poly.entity_id
_entity_poly.type
_entity_poly.pdbx_seq_one_letter_code
_entity_poly.pdbx_strand_id
1 'polypeptide(L)'
;MTLKLPFYKQETTFSCVPACLKMVLPSFGMSHTEAGLRELCDCTIFGTNALQAVEAVRQLGLKNTVKSTLRFSDLESLLKEEIFPILYVNLLPIDGVQCSHAVVVTGISDEGIFVIDPLQGERVLPLTTFISAWGMMNNLAIVIR
;
A
#
# COMPACT_ATOMS: atom_id res chain seq x y z
N MET A 1 -19.03 -10.32 -0.62
CA MET A 1 -19.19 -9.02 -1.30
C MET A 1 -17.78 -8.55 -1.59
N THR A 2 -17.42 -8.25 -2.83
CA THR A 2 -16.07 -7.74 -3.13
C THR A 2 -15.99 -6.31 -2.62
N LEU A 3 -15.34 -6.08 -1.48
CA LEU A 3 -15.12 -4.73 -0.96
C LEU A 3 -14.22 -3.99 -1.97
N LYS A 4 -14.82 -3.11 -2.77
CA LYS A 4 -14.06 -2.27 -3.70
C LYS A 4 -13.53 -1.06 -2.94
N LEU A 5 -12.23 -1.01 -2.72
CA LEU A 5 -11.59 0.15 -2.09
C LEU A 5 -11.78 1.40 -2.96
N PRO A 6 -12.00 2.58 -2.37
CA PRO A 6 -12.03 3.82 -3.11
C PRO A 6 -10.65 4.16 -3.65
N PHE A 7 -10.60 4.75 -4.85
CA PHE A 7 -9.36 5.35 -5.36
C PHE A 7 -9.27 6.82 -4.95
N TYR A 8 -8.14 7.19 -4.35
CA TYR A 8 -7.74 8.58 -4.13
C TYR A 8 -6.34 8.79 -4.68
N LYS A 9 -6.21 9.70 -5.65
CA LYS A 9 -4.90 10.12 -6.18
C LYS A 9 -4.13 10.87 -5.09
N GLN A 10 -2.84 10.59 -4.93
CA GLN A 10 -1.98 11.31 -4.00
C GLN A 10 -1.97 12.82 -4.31
N GLU A 11 -2.09 13.64 -3.28
CA GLU A 11 -2.15 15.10 -3.37
C GLU A 11 -0.76 15.73 -3.58
N THR A 12 0.32 15.02 -3.23
CA THR A 12 1.71 15.49 -3.37
C THR A 12 2.60 14.43 -4.01
N THR A 13 3.81 14.77 -4.45
CA THR A 13 4.75 13.81 -5.06
C THR A 13 5.33 12.78 -4.09
N PHE A 14 5.21 13.00 -2.79
CA PHE A 14 5.83 12.17 -1.74
C PHE A 14 4.81 11.48 -0.82
N SER A 15 3.52 11.61 -1.08
CA SER A 15 2.46 11.13 -0.17
C SER A 15 1.80 9.81 -0.59
N CYS A 16 2.53 8.96 -1.32
CA CYS A 16 2.02 7.66 -1.77
C CYS A 16 1.52 6.79 -0.60
N VAL A 17 2.25 6.72 0.51
CA VAL A 17 1.85 5.94 1.70
C VAL A 17 0.61 6.52 2.40
N PRO A 18 0.54 7.83 2.73
CA PRO A 18 -0.70 8.47 3.20
C PRO A 18 -1.90 8.26 2.28
N ALA A 19 -1.71 8.32 0.96
CA ALA A 19 -2.77 8.06 -0.01
C ALA A 19 -3.23 6.59 0.05
N CYS A 20 -2.31 5.62 0.14
CA CYS A 20 -2.65 4.22 0.37
C CYS A 20 -3.44 4.02 1.68
N LEU A 21 -3.04 4.66 2.78
CA LEU A 21 -3.78 4.64 4.04
C LEU A 21 -5.20 5.18 3.88
N LYS A 22 -5.37 6.32 3.19
CA LYS A 22 -6.67 6.93 2.89
C LYS A 22 -7.60 5.99 2.12
N MET A 23 -7.04 5.12 1.27
CA MET A 23 -7.80 4.12 0.51
C MET A 23 -8.16 2.89 1.34
N VAL A 24 -7.29 2.45 2.27
CA VAL A 24 -7.49 1.22 3.05
C VAL A 24 -8.32 1.45 4.33
N LEU A 25 -8.11 2.56 5.05
CA LEU A 25 -8.79 2.85 6.33
C LEU A 25 -10.33 2.82 6.27
N PRO A 26 -11.02 3.16 5.16
CA PRO A 26 -12.47 3.00 5.05
C PRO A 26 -12.97 1.56 5.26
N SER A 27 -12.16 0.54 4.97
CA SER A 27 -12.51 -0.86 5.26
C SER A 27 -12.63 -1.16 6.76
N PHE A 28 -12.08 -0.29 7.62
CA PHE A 28 -12.18 -0.34 9.07
C PHE A 28 -13.19 0.69 9.63
N GLY A 29 -14.00 1.32 8.77
CA GLY A 29 -14.94 2.36 9.17
C GLY A 29 -14.27 3.70 9.53
N MET A 30 -13.00 3.89 9.17
CA MET A 30 -12.23 5.09 9.45
C MET A 30 -12.07 5.95 8.19
N SER A 31 -12.24 7.26 8.32
CA SER A 31 -12.07 8.21 7.21
C SER A 31 -11.19 9.36 7.64
N HIS A 32 -10.16 9.64 6.84
CA HIS A 32 -9.15 10.67 7.13
C HIS A 32 -8.79 11.43 5.85
N THR A 33 -8.39 12.69 6.01
CA THR A 33 -7.80 13.47 4.91
C THR A 33 -6.36 13.02 4.68
N GLU A 34 -5.85 13.18 3.45
CA GLU A 34 -4.44 12.85 3.17
C GLU A 34 -3.50 13.78 3.93
N ALA A 35 -3.86 15.06 4.07
CA ALA A 35 -3.12 16.01 4.90
C ALA A 35 -2.97 15.55 6.36
N GLY A 36 -4.07 15.10 6.99
CA GLY A 36 -4.02 14.59 8.36
C GLY A 36 -3.19 13.31 8.46
N LEU A 37 -3.27 12.42 7.47
CA LEU A 37 -2.43 11.21 7.42
C LEU A 37 -0.95 11.53 7.19
N ARG A 38 -0.62 12.58 6.41
CA ARG A 38 0.76 13.06 6.24
C ARG A 38 1.34 13.54 7.56
N GLU A 39 0.59 14.32 8.31
CA GLU A 39 1.01 14.80 9.64
C GLU A 39 1.20 13.63 10.61
N LEU A 40 0.22 12.72 10.66
CA LEU A 40 0.25 11.57 11.58
C LEU A 40 1.40 10.59 11.26
N CYS A 41 1.71 10.40 9.98
CA CYS A 41 2.80 9.53 9.53
C CYS A 41 4.17 10.22 9.54
N ASP A 42 4.28 11.47 9.97
CA ASP A 42 5.52 12.27 9.86
C ASP A 42 6.10 12.21 8.43
N CYS A 43 5.21 12.39 7.44
CA CYS A 43 5.53 12.28 6.03
C CYS A 43 6.38 13.46 5.58
N THR A 44 7.59 13.18 5.09
CA THR A 44 8.52 14.19 4.60
C THR A 44 8.52 14.28 3.07
N ILE A 45 9.30 15.21 2.51
CA ILE A 45 9.54 15.29 1.05
C ILE A 45 10.20 14.03 0.47
N PHE A 46 10.80 13.18 1.32
CA PHE A 46 11.39 11.90 0.94
C PHE A 46 10.40 10.73 1.06
N GLY A 47 9.15 11.01 1.42
CA GLY A 47 8.12 10.03 1.67
C GLY A 47 7.93 9.69 3.14
N THR A 48 7.30 8.54 3.37
CA THR A 48 6.95 8.02 4.70
C THR A 48 7.67 6.70 4.95
N ASN A 49 8.26 6.55 6.13
CA ASN A 49 8.82 5.25 6.55
C ASN A 49 7.70 4.28 6.97
N ALA A 50 7.85 3.00 6.65
CA ALA A 50 6.87 1.98 7.03
C ALA A 50 6.60 1.91 8.54
N LEU A 51 7.60 2.15 9.40
CA LEU A 51 7.41 2.18 10.85
C LEU A 51 6.58 3.39 11.30
N GLN A 52 6.79 4.57 10.70
CA GLN A 52 5.99 5.76 11.02
C GLN A 52 4.53 5.55 10.60
N ALA A 53 4.29 4.98 9.41
CA ALA A 53 2.94 4.65 8.95
C ALA A 53 2.25 3.61 9.85
N VAL A 54 2.97 2.58 10.31
CA VAL A 54 2.43 1.60 11.27
C VAL A 54 2.06 2.29 12.58
N GLU A 55 2.92 3.15 13.11
CA GLU A 55 2.65 3.84 14.36
C GLU A 55 1.48 4.82 14.24
N ALA A 56 1.39 5.54 13.12
CA ALA A 56 0.25 6.39 12.79
C ALA A 56 -1.08 5.60 12.85
N VAL A 57 -1.13 4.46 12.17
CA VAL A 57 -2.33 3.61 12.15
C VAL A 57 -2.65 3.02 13.53
N ARG A 58 -1.63 2.69 14.33
CA ARG A 58 -1.84 2.25 15.73
C ARG A 58 -2.43 3.34 16.60
N GLN A 59 -2.01 4.59 16.42
CA GLN A 59 -2.59 5.75 17.11
C GLN A 59 -4.07 5.97 16.75
N LEU A 60 -4.51 5.54 15.56
CA LEU A 60 -5.91 5.53 15.15
C LEU A 60 -6.74 4.38 15.76
N GLY A 61 -6.10 3.46 16.50
CA GLY A 61 -6.77 2.37 17.22
C GLY A 61 -6.56 0.97 16.63
N LEU A 62 -5.94 0.85 15.46
CA LEU A 62 -5.63 -0.42 14.78
C LEU A 62 -4.29 -0.99 15.28
N LYS A 63 -4.28 -1.38 16.56
CA LYS A 63 -3.08 -1.71 17.33
C LYS A 63 -2.28 -2.91 16.78
N ASN A 64 -2.95 -3.81 16.05
CA ASN A 64 -2.34 -5.01 15.47
C ASN A 64 -1.69 -4.75 14.10
N THR A 65 -1.70 -3.50 13.64
CA THR A 65 -0.99 -3.10 12.43
C THR A 65 0.51 -3.37 12.56
N VAL A 66 1.11 -3.95 11.52
CA VAL A 66 2.51 -4.37 11.51
C VAL A 66 3.21 -4.03 10.20
N LYS A 67 4.51 -3.73 10.33
CA LYS A 67 5.47 -3.78 9.23
C LYS A 67 5.92 -5.22 9.07
N SER A 68 5.81 -5.78 7.88
CA SER A 68 6.20 -7.17 7.62
C SER A 68 7.00 -7.31 6.33
N THR A 69 7.81 -8.35 6.26
CA THR A 69 8.39 -8.87 5.02
C THR A 69 7.57 -10.10 4.66
N LEU A 70 6.77 -9.99 3.61
CA LEU A 70 5.83 -11.05 3.24
C LEU A 70 6.39 -11.94 2.12
N ARG A 71 5.87 -13.15 2.05
CA ARG A 71 5.97 -14.03 0.88
C ARG A 71 4.76 -13.78 -0.02
N PHE A 72 4.88 -14.21 -1.27
CA PHE A 72 3.76 -14.14 -2.22
C PHE A 72 2.51 -14.87 -1.69
N SER A 73 2.68 -16.07 -1.12
CA SER A 73 1.59 -16.85 -0.52
C SER A 73 0.89 -16.13 0.64
N ASP A 74 1.57 -15.22 1.34
CA ASP A 74 0.96 -14.47 2.43
C ASP A 74 -0.04 -13.45 1.88
N LEU A 75 0.20 -12.88 0.69
CA LEU A 75 -0.74 -11.97 0.04
C LEU A 75 -2.06 -12.66 -0.27
N GLU A 76 -2.02 -13.90 -0.75
CA GLU A 76 -3.24 -14.67 -1.04
C GLU A 76 -4.07 -14.93 0.23
N SER A 77 -3.40 -15.27 1.34
CA SER A 77 -4.07 -15.46 2.64
C SER A 77 -4.67 -14.16 3.16
N LEU A 78 -3.94 -13.04 3.07
CA LEU A 78 -4.45 -11.73 3.50
C LEU A 78 -5.69 -11.30 2.71
N LEU A 79 -5.66 -11.46 1.38
CA LEU A 79 -6.79 -11.08 0.52
C LEU A 79 -8.02 -11.96 0.77
N LYS A 80 -7.84 -13.25 1.11
CA LYS A 80 -8.95 -14.14 1.53
C LYS A 80 -9.61 -13.68 2.83
N GLU A 81 -8.85 -13.03 3.71
CA GLU A 81 -9.32 -12.41 4.95
C GLU A 81 -9.84 -10.97 4.74
N GLU A 82 -9.97 -10.51 3.48
CA GLU A 82 -10.32 -9.12 3.13
C GLU A 82 -9.35 -8.07 3.73
N ILE A 83 -8.08 -8.45 3.92
CA ILE A 83 -7.01 -7.58 4.36
C ILE A 83 -6.22 -7.12 3.13
N PHE A 84 -6.17 -5.80 2.93
CA PHE A 84 -5.53 -5.17 1.77
C PHE A 84 -4.14 -4.61 2.16
N PRO A 85 -3.05 -5.35 1.93
CA PRO A 85 -1.72 -4.90 2.33
C PRO A 85 -1.25 -3.73 1.47
N ILE A 86 -0.54 -2.79 2.11
CA ILE A 86 0.16 -1.69 1.42
C ILE A 86 1.60 -2.15 1.20
N LEU A 87 2.02 -2.26 -0.06
CA LEU A 87 3.34 -2.75 -0.43
C LEU A 87 4.24 -1.61 -0.86
N TYR A 88 5.52 -1.70 -0.50
CA TYR A 88 6.55 -0.83 -1.04
C TYR A 88 7.13 -1.49 -2.28
N VAL A 89 7.16 -0.78 -3.41
CA VAL A 89 7.68 -1.29 -4.69
C VAL A 89 8.68 -0.30 -5.28
N ASN A 90 9.63 -0.80 -6.06
CA ASN A 90 10.45 0.06 -6.91
C ASN A 90 9.76 0.22 -8.27
N LEU A 91 9.63 1.44 -8.78
CA LEU A 91 9.01 1.69 -10.08
C LEU A 91 9.90 1.28 -11.26
N LEU A 92 11.16 0.91 -11.07
CA LEU A 92 12.07 0.57 -12.17
C LEU A 92 11.54 -0.60 -13.00
N PRO A 93 11.11 -1.75 -12.43
CA PRO A 93 10.57 -2.84 -13.24
C PRO A 93 9.16 -2.56 -13.79
N ILE A 94 8.44 -1.60 -13.21
CA ILE A 94 7.04 -1.30 -13.54
C ILE A 94 6.96 -0.27 -14.67
N ASP A 95 7.62 0.88 -14.48
CA ASP A 95 7.51 2.07 -15.33
C ASP A 95 8.89 2.56 -15.83
N GLY A 96 9.99 1.85 -15.52
CA GLY A 96 11.34 2.22 -15.96
C GLY A 96 11.99 3.35 -15.16
N VAL A 97 11.40 3.75 -14.03
CA VAL A 97 11.87 4.87 -13.20
C VAL A 97 12.42 4.36 -11.86
N GLN A 98 13.68 4.65 -11.57
CA GLN A 98 14.30 4.29 -10.28
C GLN A 98 13.73 5.15 -9.15
N CYS A 99 12.67 4.68 -8.51
CA CYS A 99 11.97 5.39 -7.44
C CYS A 99 11.26 4.39 -6.51
N SER A 100 11.29 4.66 -5.20
CA SER A 100 10.48 3.91 -4.22
C SER A 100 9.05 4.44 -4.26
N HIS A 101 8.08 3.53 -4.24
CA HIS A 101 6.65 3.85 -4.27
C HIS A 101 5.85 2.93 -3.37
N ALA A 102 4.58 3.26 -3.12
CA ALA A 102 3.66 2.42 -2.37
C ALA A 102 2.37 2.17 -3.15
N VAL A 103 1.86 0.94 -3.09
CA VAL A 103 0.62 0.52 -3.76
C VAL A 103 -0.23 -0.33 -2.81
N VAL A 104 -1.54 -0.37 -3.02
CA VAL A 104 -2.45 -1.26 -2.27
C VAL A 104 -2.74 -2.48 -3.12
N VAL A 105 -2.52 -3.70 -2.62
CA VAL A 105 -2.93 -4.92 -3.32
C VAL A 105 -4.39 -5.21 -3.04
N THR A 106 -5.16 -5.44 -4.09
CA THR A 106 -6.61 -5.72 -4.01
C THR A 106 -7.01 -7.07 -4.58
N GLY A 107 -6.11 -7.75 -5.29
CA GLY A 107 -6.42 -9.04 -5.90
C GLY A 107 -5.22 -9.71 -6.55
N ILE A 108 -5.35 -11.01 -6.77
CA ILE A 108 -4.39 -11.83 -7.50
C ILE A 108 -5.21 -12.73 -8.44
N SER A 109 -4.82 -12.81 -9.71
CA SER A 109 -5.37 -13.77 -10.68
C SER A 109 -4.29 -14.23 -11.65
N ASP A 110 -4.68 -15.08 -12.60
CA ASP A 110 -3.81 -15.51 -13.70
C ASP A 110 -3.33 -14.34 -14.59
N GLU A 111 -4.04 -13.21 -14.60
CA GLU A 111 -3.64 -11.99 -15.32
C GLU A 111 -2.50 -11.24 -14.62
N GLY A 112 -2.34 -11.44 -13.31
CA GLY A 112 -1.32 -10.78 -12.50
C GLY A 112 -1.85 -10.26 -11.16
N ILE A 113 -1.22 -9.18 -10.69
CA ILE A 113 -1.50 -8.57 -9.39
C ILE A 113 -2.31 -7.30 -9.59
N PHE A 114 -3.50 -7.28 -9.00
CA PHE A 114 -4.38 -6.12 -8.99
C PHE A 114 -3.94 -5.20 -7.87
N VAL A 115 -3.62 -3.96 -8.25
CA VAL A 115 -3.21 -2.93 -7.31
C VAL A 115 -4.00 -1.65 -7.53
N ILE A 116 -4.12 -0.86 -6.47
CA ILE A 116 -4.46 0.56 -6.57
C ILE A 116 -3.19 1.35 -6.33
N ASP A 117 -2.73 1.99 -7.41
CA ASP A 117 -1.56 2.86 -7.44
C ASP A 117 -2.02 4.30 -7.14
N PRO A 118 -1.52 4.96 -6.08
CA PRO A 118 -1.92 6.33 -5.76
C PRO A 118 -1.55 7.37 -6.83
N LEU A 119 -0.72 7.03 -7.82
CA LEU A 119 -0.44 7.90 -8.98
C LEU A 119 -1.41 7.69 -10.14
N GLN A 120 -1.84 6.45 -10.38
CA GLN A 120 -2.47 6.02 -11.64
C GLN A 120 -3.86 5.38 -11.48
N GLY A 121 -4.25 4.97 -10.28
CA GLY A 121 -5.49 4.24 -10.04
C GLY A 121 -5.34 2.72 -10.12
N GLU A 122 -6.39 2.03 -10.54
CA GLU A 122 -6.40 0.58 -10.69
C GLU A 122 -5.41 0.14 -11.79
N ARG A 123 -4.53 -0.81 -11.46
CA ARG A 123 -3.57 -1.40 -12.40
C ARG A 123 -3.54 -2.91 -12.21
N VAL A 124 -3.21 -3.62 -13.29
CA VAL A 124 -2.84 -5.04 -13.24
C VAL A 124 -1.37 -5.14 -13.60
N LEU A 125 -0.55 -5.64 -12.67
CA LEU A 125 0.88 -5.81 -12.85
C LEU A 125 1.18 -7.27 -13.22
N PRO A 126 1.92 -7.54 -14.31
CA PRO A 126 2.40 -8.89 -14.59
C PRO A 126 3.18 -9.45 -13.40
N LEU A 127 2.97 -10.74 -13.08
CA LEU A 127 3.54 -11.36 -11.88
C LEU A 127 5.07 -11.19 -11.77
N THR A 128 5.78 -11.37 -12.89
CA THR A 128 7.25 -11.25 -12.94
C THR A 128 7.72 -9.82 -12.67
N THR A 129 7.03 -8.83 -13.24
CA THR A 129 7.26 -7.41 -13.00
C THR A 129 7.02 -7.06 -11.53
N PHE A 130 5.89 -7.51 -10.98
CA PHE A 130 5.53 -7.29 -9.58
C PHE A 130 6.56 -7.88 -8.62
N ILE A 131 6.92 -9.17 -8.78
CA ILE A 131 7.90 -9.85 -7.91
C ILE A 131 9.24 -9.12 -7.94
N SER A 132 9.68 -8.66 -9.12
CA SER A 132 10.93 -7.91 -9.26
C SER A 132 10.86 -6.57 -8.52
N ALA A 133 9.78 -5.80 -8.74
CA ALA A 133 9.58 -4.48 -8.13
C ALA A 133 9.46 -4.53 -6.61
N TRP A 134 8.73 -5.52 -6.09
CA TRP A 134 8.54 -5.73 -4.66
C TRP A 134 9.79 -6.31 -3.99
N GLY A 135 10.49 -7.22 -4.68
CA GLY A 135 11.75 -7.80 -4.25
C GLY A 135 12.85 -6.76 -4.06
N MET A 136 12.93 -5.75 -4.94
CA MET A 136 13.85 -4.61 -4.78
C MET A 136 13.61 -3.81 -3.49
N MET A 137 12.42 -3.94 -2.89
CA MET A 137 12.05 -3.30 -1.62
C MET A 137 12.01 -4.31 -0.46
N ASN A 138 12.68 -5.46 -0.60
CA ASN A 138 12.73 -6.53 0.41
C ASN A 138 11.36 -7.10 0.80
N ASN A 139 10.45 -7.18 -0.18
CA ASN A 139 9.06 -7.63 0.00
C ASN A 139 8.35 -6.94 1.16
N LEU A 140 8.65 -5.65 1.35
CA LEU A 140 8.15 -4.85 2.46
C LEU A 140 6.66 -4.54 2.28
N ALA A 141 5.92 -4.74 3.36
CA ALA A 141 4.49 -4.50 3.45
C ALA A 141 4.11 -3.84 4.79
N ILE A 142 2.99 -3.11 4.77
CA ILE A 142 2.21 -2.76 5.95
C ILE A 142 0.92 -3.57 5.90
N VAL A 143 0.64 -4.29 6.98
CA VAL A 143 -0.59 -5.07 7.15
C VAL A 143 -1.39 -4.42 8.27
N ILE A 144 -2.58 -3.92 7.94
CA ILE A 144 -3.46 -3.19 8.87
C ILE A 144 -4.47 -4.17 9.47
N ARG A 145 -4.55 -4.19 10.81
CA ARG A 145 -5.37 -5.11 11.62
C ARG A 145 -5.78 -4.49 12.95
#